data_AF-A0A2P6TQK5-F1
#
_entry.id   AF-A0A2P6TQK5-F1
#
_cell.length_a   1.000
_cell.length_b   1.000
_cell.length_c   1.000
_cell.angle_alpha   90.00
_cell.angle_beta   90.00
_cell.angle_gamma   90.00
#
_symmetry.space_group_name_H-M   'P 1'
#
loop_
_entity.id
_entity.type
_entity.pdbx_description
1 polymer ?
#
loop_
_entity_poly.entity_id
_entity_poly.type
_entity_poly.pdbx_seq_one_letter_code
_entity_poly.pdbx_strand_id
1 'polypeptide(L)'
;MGWRPLAAPLDWWRSLEDSVDLRPSTWENFKIELENTFQTINPVETARNKLALLEQVTTVRQYATQFRSTALLIPGITDEEKMDRFIRGLKLEVQKETRFKTPKSFDEAVQIAERYEGVTYQVQMPRTNNNRFNRANRYADGGASTSSTSTNYSSAAAPAPAATLQLRFTPD
;
A
#
# COMPACT_ATOMS: atom_id res chain seq x y z
N MET A 1 -10.38 -22.77 39.77
CA MET A 1 -9.93 -22.74 38.35
C MET A 1 -9.09 -21.48 38.17
N GLY A 2 -7.78 -21.60 38.41
CA GLY A 2 -6.84 -20.48 38.40
C GLY A 2 -6.16 -20.38 37.04
N TRP A 3 -6.29 -19.23 36.40
CA TRP A 3 -5.51 -18.85 35.23
C TRP A 3 -4.03 -18.77 35.62
N ARG A 4 -3.14 -19.48 34.92
CA ARG A 4 -1.68 -19.36 35.09
C ARG A 4 -1.03 -18.89 33.79
N PRO A 5 -0.47 -17.67 33.74
CA PRO A 5 0.48 -17.30 32.71
C PRO A 5 1.82 -17.95 33.05
N LEU A 6 2.25 -18.96 32.27
CA LEU A 6 3.56 -19.58 32.42
C LEU A 6 4.57 -18.82 31.56
N ALA A 7 5.28 -17.88 32.17
CA ALA A 7 6.32 -17.09 31.51
C ALA A 7 7.68 -17.82 31.39
N ALA A 8 7.77 -19.14 31.67
CA ALA A 8 9.02 -19.90 31.55
C ALA A 8 8.78 -21.33 31.05
N PRO A 9 9.48 -21.79 29.99
CA PRO A 9 9.34 -23.15 29.46
C PRO A 9 9.64 -24.27 30.47
N LEU A 10 10.48 -23.97 31.45
CA LEU A 10 10.87 -24.87 32.53
C LEU A 10 9.72 -25.17 33.51
N ASP A 11 8.88 -24.18 33.82
CA ASP A 11 7.79 -24.36 34.78
C ASP A 11 6.62 -25.14 34.17
N TRP A 12 6.40 -24.99 32.85
CA TRP A 12 5.47 -25.83 32.09
C TRP A 12 5.93 -27.28 32.06
N TRP A 13 7.19 -27.53 31.72
CA TRP A 13 7.71 -28.89 31.62
C TRP A 13 7.59 -29.64 32.95
N ARG A 14 7.91 -28.98 34.06
CA ARG A 14 7.72 -29.55 35.41
C ARG A 14 6.25 -29.85 35.73
N SER A 15 5.33 -28.98 35.33
CA SER A 15 3.89 -29.24 35.51
C SER A 15 3.36 -30.41 34.67
N LEU A 16 3.98 -30.66 33.51
CA LEU A 16 3.67 -31.80 32.64
C LEU A 16 4.26 -33.11 33.19
N GLU A 17 5.40 -33.04 33.87
CA GLU A 17 6.06 -34.18 34.50
C GLU A 17 5.30 -34.68 35.74
N ASP A 18 4.78 -33.73 36.55
CA ASP A 18 3.98 -33.98 37.75
C ASP A 18 2.56 -34.51 37.45
N SER A 19 2.05 -34.32 36.23
CA SER A 19 0.73 -34.77 35.81
C SER A 19 0.81 -36.10 35.04
N VAL A 20 0.57 -37.21 35.75
CA VAL A 20 0.66 -38.57 35.21
C VAL A 20 -0.25 -38.81 34.00
N ASP A 21 -1.41 -38.15 33.95
CA ASP A 21 -2.41 -38.30 32.88
C ASP A 21 -2.12 -37.43 31.64
N LEU A 22 -1.31 -36.37 31.77
CA LEU A 22 -1.00 -35.42 30.68
C LEU A 22 0.39 -35.64 30.08
N ARG A 23 1.14 -36.62 30.58
CA ARG A 23 2.44 -36.98 30.06
C ARG A 23 2.30 -37.51 28.63
N PRO A 24 2.90 -36.86 27.62
CA PRO A 24 2.83 -37.34 26.26
C PRO A 24 3.55 -38.68 26.14
N SER A 25 2.80 -39.72 25.77
CA SER A 25 3.30 -41.09 25.58
C SER A 25 4.00 -41.30 24.23
N THR A 26 3.84 -40.35 23.30
CA THR A 26 4.48 -40.35 21.98
C THR A 26 5.13 -39.00 21.70
N TRP A 27 6.16 -39.03 20.85
CA TRP A 27 6.85 -37.83 20.39
C TRP A 27 5.91 -36.85 19.67
N GLU A 28 4.91 -37.36 18.95
CA GLU A 28 3.89 -36.53 18.28
C GLU A 28 3.01 -35.77 19.29
N ASN A 29 2.54 -36.44 20.35
CA ASN A 29 1.74 -35.80 21.40
C ASN A 29 2.57 -34.74 22.15
N PHE A 30 3.85 -35.01 22.37
CA PHE A 30 4.76 -34.04 22.98
C PHE A 30 4.92 -32.80 22.09
N LYS A 31 5.09 -32.99 20.78
CA LYS A 31 5.20 -31.89 19.83
C LYS A 31 3.93 -31.03 19.80
N ILE A 32 2.76 -31.66 19.81
CA ILE A 32 1.46 -30.96 19.83
C ILE A 32 1.30 -30.14 21.11
N GLU A 33 1.58 -30.71 22.29
CA GLU A 33 1.46 -29.99 23.56
C GLU A 33 2.48 -28.85 23.69
N LEU A 34 3.69 -29.06 23.17
CA LEU A 34 4.73 -28.04 23.12
C LEU A 34 4.35 -26.89 22.17
N GLU A 35 3.82 -27.21 20.99
CA GLU A 35 3.25 -26.21 20.08
C GLU A 35 2.07 -25.50 20.76
N ASN A 36 1.08 -26.18 21.32
CA ASN A 36 -0.06 -25.55 21.99
C ASN A 36 0.35 -24.60 23.13
N THR A 37 1.40 -24.94 23.89
CA THR A 37 1.84 -24.17 25.05
C THR A 37 2.68 -22.96 24.66
N PHE A 38 3.59 -23.12 23.69
CA PHE A 38 4.57 -22.09 23.33
C PHE A 38 4.37 -21.45 21.97
N GLN A 39 3.36 -21.88 21.21
CA GLN A 39 2.90 -21.17 20.02
C GLN A 39 2.19 -19.92 20.50
N THR A 40 3.00 -18.94 20.86
CA THR A 40 2.57 -17.60 21.15
C THR A 40 1.85 -17.09 19.91
N ILE A 41 0.54 -16.94 20.06
CA ILE A 41 -0.37 -16.24 19.15
C ILE A 41 -0.73 -17.06 17.91
N ASN A 42 -1.99 -17.50 17.83
CA ASN A 42 -2.62 -17.97 16.59
C ASN A 42 -2.36 -16.93 15.48
N PRO A 43 -1.55 -17.22 14.45
CA PRO A 43 -1.18 -16.24 13.44
C PRO A 43 -2.40 -15.69 12.69
N VAL A 44 -3.42 -16.55 12.52
CA VAL A 44 -4.72 -16.20 11.95
C VAL A 44 -5.49 -15.23 12.86
N GLU A 45 -5.48 -15.46 14.17
CA GLU A 45 -6.17 -14.60 15.14
C GLU A 45 -5.52 -13.22 15.21
N THR A 46 -4.19 -13.17 15.22
CA THR A 46 -3.47 -11.89 15.14
C THR A 46 -3.65 -11.20 13.80
N ALA A 47 -3.69 -11.93 12.69
CA ALA A 47 -4.03 -11.34 11.41
C ALA A 47 -5.45 -10.77 11.42
N ARG A 48 -6.44 -11.46 12.02
CA ARG A 48 -7.82 -10.97 12.17
C ARG A 48 -7.89 -9.72 13.04
N ASN A 49 -7.22 -9.71 14.18
CA ASN A 49 -7.16 -8.56 15.09
C ASN A 49 -6.47 -7.37 14.40
N LYS A 50 -5.35 -7.62 13.74
CA LYS A 50 -4.64 -6.60 12.94
C LYS A 50 -5.53 -6.05 11.84
N LEU A 51 -6.26 -6.89 11.11
CA LEU A 51 -7.17 -6.48 10.05
C LEU A 51 -8.35 -5.66 10.60
N ALA A 52 -8.87 -6.02 11.79
CA ALA A 52 -9.98 -5.30 12.43
C ALA A 52 -9.58 -3.90 12.91
N LEU A 53 -8.32 -3.71 13.32
CA LEU A 53 -7.77 -2.43 13.75
C LEU A 53 -7.14 -1.63 12.60
N LEU A 54 -7.10 -2.18 11.38
CA LEU A 54 -6.44 -1.54 10.26
C LEU A 54 -7.31 -0.40 9.72
N GLU A 55 -6.77 0.82 9.76
CA GLU A 55 -7.41 2.02 9.25
C GLU A 55 -6.46 2.80 8.32
N GLN A 56 -7.03 3.61 7.43
CA GLN A 56 -6.28 4.47 6.53
C GLN A 56 -5.68 5.66 7.30
N VAL A 57 -4.39 5.58 7.60
CA VAL A 57 -3.64 6.69 8.21
C VAL A 57 -3.09 7.65 7.15
N THR A 58 -2.43 7.11 6.13
CA THR A 58 -1.74 7.88 5.09
C THR A 58 -2.55 7.90 3.80
N THR A 59 -2.08 7.18 2.77
CA THR A 59 -2.70 7.07 1.44
C THR A 59 -3.54 5.81 1.33
N VAL A 60 -4.56 5.84 0.47
CA VAL A 60 -5.39 4.67 0.16
C VAL A 60 -4.52 3.54 -0.37
N ARG A 61 -3.52 3.85 -1.21
CA ARG A 61 -2.62 2.85 -1.78
C ARG A 61 -1.83 2.09 -0.72
N GLN A 62 -1.23 2.80 0.25
CA GLN A 62 -0.48 2.17 1.34
C GLN A 62 -1.41 1.33 2.23
N TYR A 63 -2.59 1.85 2.54
CA TYR A 63 -3.61 1.12 3.30
C TYR A 63 -4.04 -0.16 2.58
N ALA A 64 -4.34 -0.10 1.28
CA ALA A 64 -4.71 -1.25 0.48
C ALA A 64 -3.60 -2.32 0.42
N THR A 65 -2.33 -1.92 0.34
CA THR A 65 -1.19 -2.86 0.41
C THR A 65 -1.13 -3.57 1.76
N GLN A 66 -1.26 -2.83 2.87
CA GLN A 66 -1.27 -3.42 4.21
C GLN A 66 -2.47 -4.35 4.41
N PHE A 67 -3.64 -3.94 3.93
CA PHE A 67 -4.86 -4.74 3.98
C PHE A 67 -4.68 -6.07 3.24
N ARG A 68 -4.22 -6.03 1.98
CA ARG A 68 -3.92 -7.24 1.18
C ARG A 68 -2.92 -8.15 1.88
N SER A 69 -1.83 -7.60 2.40
CA SER A 69 -0.81 -8.39 3.10
C SER A 69 -1.35 -9.11 4.35
N THR A 70 -2.26 -8.46 5.09
CA THR A 70 -2.83 -9.03 6.31
C THR A 70 -3.94 -10.04 5.98
N ALA A 71 -4.76 -9.75 4.95
CA ALA A 71 -5.81 -10.65 4.50
C ALA A 71 -5.27 -11.98 3.96
N LEU A 72 -4.07 -12.01 3.38
CA LEU A 72 -3.40 -13.25 2.94
C LEU A 72 -3.13 -14.24 4.09
N LEU A 73 -3.00 -13.75 5.32
CA LEU A 73 -2.75 -14.57 6.51
C LEU A 73 -4.04 -15.16 7.11
N ILE A 74 -5.22 -14.80 6.58
CA ILE A 74 -6.51 -15.23 7.09
C ILE A 74 -7.14 -16.19 6.07
N PRO A 75 -7.09 -17.52 6.31
CA PRO A 75 -7.76 -18.46 5.42
C PRO A 75 -9.28 -18.26 5.48
N GLY A 76 -9.93 -18.33 4.31
CA GLY A 76 -11.39 -18.32 4.18
C GLY A 76 -12.06 -16.94 4.21
N ILE A 77 -11.31 -15.84 4.25
CA ILE A 77 -11.90 -14.49 4.16
C ILE A 77 -12.48 -14.25 2.76
N THR A 78 -13.79 -13.96 2.68
CA THR A 78 -14.49 -13.75 1.39
C THR A 78 -14.20 -12.37 0.82
N ASP A 79 -14.48 -12.17 -0.47
CA ASP A 79 -14.26 -10.86 -1.10
C ASP A 79 -15.22 -9.79 -0.56
N GLU A 80 -16.46 -10.18 -0.27
CA GLU A 80 -17.48 -9.33 0.34
C GLU A 80 -17.04 -8.87 1.73
N GLU A 81 -16.46 -9.78 2.52
CA GLU A 81 -15.92 -9.44 3.84
C GLU A 81 -14.71 -8.50 3.74
N LYS A 82 -13.80 -8.75 2.78
CA LYS A 82 -12.67 -7.84 2.51
C LYS A 82 -13.18 -6.45 2.14
N MET A 83 -14.16 -6.37 1.24
CA MET A 83 -14.73 -5.11 0.78
C MET A 83 -15.38 -4.33 1.93
N ASP A 84 -16.25 -4.95 2.73
CA ASP A 84 -16.92 -4.29 3.85
C ASP A 84 -15.90 -3.76 4.88
N ARG A 85 -14.94 -4.60 5.30
CA ARG A 85 -13.89 -4.21 6.24
C ARG A 85 -13.00 -3.10 5.69
N PHE A 86 -12.60 -3.22 4.42
CA PHE A 86 -11.76 -2.20 3.76
C PHE A 86 -12.45 -0.83 3.78
N ILE A 87 -13.72 -0.77 3.37
CA ILE A 87 -14.51 0.47 3.32
C ILE A 87 -14.68 1.06 4.73
N ARG A 88 -14.87 0.23 5.76
CA ARG A 88 -14.98 0.70 7.15
C ARG A 88 -13.72 1.39 7.65
N GLY A 89 -12.55 0.88 7.29
CA GLY A 89 -11.26 1.47 7.69
C GLY A 89 -10.80 2.66 6.83
N LEU A 90 -11.52 3.05 5.78
CA LEU A 90 -11.18 4.26 5.00
C LEU A 90 -11.46 5.55 5.79
N LYS A 91 -10.72 6.61 5.47
CA LYS A 91 -11.03 7.97 5.96
C LYS A 91 -12.44 8.36 5.56
N LEU A 92 -13.15 9.07 6.44
CA LEU A 92 -14.58 9.38 6.30
C LEU A 92 -14.97 9.94 4.92
N GLU A 93 -14.19 10.87 4.37
CA GLU A 93 -14.48 11.48 3.07
C GLU A 93 -14.36 10.48 1.91
N VAL A 94 -13.31 9.66 1.92
CA VAL A 94 -13.11 8.60 0.92
C VAL A 94 -14.18 7.52 1.08
N GLN A 95 -14.48 7.13 2.33
CA GLN A 95 -15.50 6.14 2.66
C GLN A 95 -16.88 6.52 2.10
N LYS A 96 -17.30 7.78 2.26
CA LYS A 96 -18.59 8.27 1.73
C LYS A 96 -18.67 8.12 0.21
N GLU A 97 -17.64 8.56 -0.50
CA GLU A 97 -17.60 8.44 -1.96
C GLU A 97 -17.58 6.97 -2.39
N THR A 98 -16.74 6.14 -1.77
CA THR A 98 -16.67 4.72 -2.09
C THR A 98 -18.00 4.02 -1.85
N ARG A 99 -18.69 4.29 -0.74
CA ARG A 99 -20.03 3.75 -0.47
C ARG A 99 -21.06 4.23 -1.48
N PHE A 100 -21.02 5.50 -1.85
CA PHE A 100 -21.94 6.09 -2.83
C PHE A 100 -21.81 5.44 -4.21
N LYS A 101 -20.60 5.03 -4.60
CA LYS A 101 -20.33 4.33 -5.87
C LYS A 101 -20.67 2.84 -5.85
N THR A 102 -21.05 2.29 -4.70
CA THR A 102 -21.51 0.89 -4.54
C THR A 102 -20.61 -0.14 -5.24
N PRO A 103 -19.35 -0.30 -4.80
CA PRO A 103 -18.45 -1.30 -5.35
C PRO A 103 -19.03 -2.72 -5.19
N LYS A 104 -18.69 -3.61 -6.13
CA LYS A 104 -19.10 -5.00 -6.16
C LYS A 104 -17.99 -5.97 -5.75
N SER A 105 -16.78 -5.47 -5.59
CA SER A 105 -15.61 -6.26 -5.18
C SER A 105 -14.63 -5.40 -4.38
N PHE A 106 -13.75 -6.06 -3.64
CA PHE A 106 -12.67 -5.40 -2.92
C PHE A 106 -11.79 -4.56 -3.86
N ASP A 107 -11.40 -5.10 -5.01
CA ASP A 107 -10.52 -4.38 -5.94
C ASP A 107 -11.21 -3.16 -6.58
N GLU A 108 -12.52 -3.24 -6.86
CA GLU A 108 -13.30 -2.08 -7.31
C GLU A 108 -13.37 -1.00 -6.23
N ALA A 109 -13.58 -1.39 -4.96
CA ALA A 109 -13.56 -0.45 -3.84
C ALA A 109 -12.21 0.28 -3.72
N VAL A 110 -11.09 -0.44 -3.89
CA VAL A 110 -9.74 0.14 -3.89
C VAL A 110 -9.60 1.14 -5.04
N GLN A 111 -10.00 0.77 -6.26
CA GLN A 111 -9.89 1.65 -7.43
C GLN A 111 -10.69 2.94 -7.27
N ILE A 112 -11.92 2.86 -6.76
CA ILE A 112 -12.77 4.03 -6.50
C ILE A 112 -12.12 4.94 -5.45
N ALA A 113 -11.65 4.35 -4.35
CA ALA A 113 -11.01 5.08 -3.26
C ALA A 113 -9.73 5.79 -3.72
N GLU A 114 -8.85 5.11 -4.47
CA GLU A 114 -7.62 5.69 -5.01
C GLU A 114 -7.91 6.83 -5.99
N ARG A 115 -8.92 6.67 -6.86
CA ARG A 115 -9.33 7.71 -7.81
C ARG A 115 -9.83 8.96 -7.09
N TYR A 116 -10.67 8.80 -6.07
CA TYR A 116 -11.19 9.92 -5.29
C TYR A 116 -10.07 10.65 -4.53
N GLU A 117 -9.17 9.90 -3.90
CA GLU A 117 -8.02 10.45 -3.19
C GLU A 117 -7.12 11.26 -4.15
N GLY A 118 -6.83 10.73 -5.35
CA GLY A 118 -6.06 11.42 -6.38
C GLY A 118 -6.69 12.74 -6.84
N VAL A 119 -8.02 12.77 -7.05
CA VAL A 119 -8.74 14.00 -7.42
C VAL A 119 -8.68 15.03 -6.29
N THR A 120 -8.89 14.59 -5.04
CA THR A 120 -8.92 15.48 -3.88
C THR A 120 -7.58 16.19 -3.67
N TYR A 121 -6.46 15.46 -3.76
CA TYR A 121 -5.13 16.07 -3.67
C TYR A 121 -4.83 17.04 -4.81
N GLN A 122 -5.30 16.77 -6.03
CA GLN A 122 -5.13 17.68 -7.18
C GLN A 122 -5.93 18.98 -7.04
N VAL A 123 -7.10 18.93 -6.38
CA VAL A 123 -7.93 20.11 -6.11
C VAL A 123 -7.33 20.98 -4.99
N GLN A 124 -6.68 20.37 -4.00
CA GLN A 124 -6.11 21.07 -2.85
C GLN A 124 -4.76 21.75 -3.12
N MET A 125 -4.04 21.33 -4.17
CA MET A 125 -2.84 22.03 -4.62
C MET A 125 -3.24 23.40 -5.18
N PRO A 126 -2.75 24.52 -4.63
CA PRO A 126 -2.93 25.81 -5.28
C PRO A 126 -2.24 25.70 -6.63
N ARG A 127 -3.02 25.74 -7.71
CA ARG A 127 -2.49 25.93 -9.06
C ARG A 127 -1.60 27.16 -9.00
N THR A 128 -0.28 26.97 -8.96
CA THR A 128 0.69 28.06 -9.00
C THR A 128 0.46 28.79 -10.31
N ASN A 129 -0.31 29.87 -10.22
CA ASN A 129 -0.75 30.63 -11.37
C ASN A 129 0.44 31.48 -11.82
N ASN A 130 1.28 30.91 -12.70
CA ASN A 130 2.42 31.59 -13.33
C ASN A 130 2.02 32.83 -14.16
N ASN A 131 0.74 33.17 -14.23
CA ASN A 131 0.25 34.41 -14.84
C ASN A 131 0.48 35.68 -14.01
N ARG A 132 1.13 35.62 -12.84
CA ARG A 132 1.50 36.84 -12.09
C ARG A 132 2.68 37.59 -12.71
N PHE A 133 3.55 36.93 -13.48
CA PHE A 133 4.69 37.58 -14.13
C PHE A 133 4.33 38.28 -15.45
N ASN A 134 3.15 38.03 -16.01
CA ASN A 134 2.74 38.61 -17.30
C ASN A 134 1.74 39.79 -17.17
N ARG A 135 1.39 40.18 -15.94
CA ARG A 135 0.52 41.33 -15.67
C ARG A 135 1.29 42.63 -15.46
N ALA A 136 2.58 42.54 -15.09
CA ALA A 136 3.47 43.70 -14.96
C ALA A 136 3.88 44.30 -16.32
N ASN A 137 3.66 43.57 -17.43
CA ASN A 137 4.09 43.99 -18.77
C ASN A 137 3.00 44.72 -19.59
N ARG A 138 1.89 45.15 -18.97
CA ARG A 138 0.78 45.83 -19.69
C ARG A 138 0.63 47.32 -19.39
N TYR A 139 1.48 47.91 -18.55
CA TYR A 139 1.48 49.35 -18.27
C TYR A 139 2.83 50.02 -18.55
N ALA A 140 3.78 49.32 -19.19
CA ALA A 140 4.99 49.92 -19.76
C ALA A 140 4.65 50.47 -21.15
N ASP A 141 3.99 51.63 -21.14
CA ASP A 141 3.88 52.54 -22.27
C ASP A 141 5.27 53.07 -22.67
N GLY A 142 5.52 53.15 -23.99
CA GLY A 142 6.54 54.02 -24.56
C GLY A 142 8.00 53.54 -24.59
N GLY A 143 8.38 52.88 -25.69
CA GLY A 143 9.70 53.05 -26.31
C GLY A 143 10.83 52.06 -25.91
N ALA A 144 11.18 51.18 -26.86
CA ALA A 144 12.55 50.82 -27.27
C ALA A 144 12.57 49.40 -27.87
N SER A 145 12.65 49.31 -29.20
CA SER A 145 13.04 48.10 -29.89
C SER A 145 14.48 47.74 -29.53
N THR A 146 14.68 46.72 -28.71
CA THR A 146 15.98 46.05 -28.59
C THR A 146 15.77 44.55 -28.74
N SER A 147 16.13 44.05 -29.91
CA SER A 147 16.19 42.63 -30.23
C SER A 147 17.25 41.98 -29.34
N SER A 148 16.81 41.16 -28.38
CA SER A 148 17.69 40.18 -27.73
C SER A 148 17.11 38.78 -27.95
N THR A 149 17.81 38.06 -28.83
CA THR A 149 17.65 36.64 -29.10
C THR A 149 17.79 35.84 -27.80
N SER A 150 16.76 35.12 -27.38
CA SER A 150 16.91 33.96 -26.50
C SER A 150 16.36 32.72 -27.19
N THR A 151 17.28 31.83 -27.54
CA THR A 151 17.09 30.50 -28.11
C THR A 151 16.21 29.63 -27.20
N ASN A 152 15.00 29.31 -27.64
CA ASN A 152 14.22 28.22 -27.07
C ASN A 152 14.59 26.92 -27.80
N TYR A 153 15.32 26.04 -27.10
CA TYR A 153 15.45 24.64 -27.48
C TYR A 153 14.11 23.93 -27.25
N SER A 154 13.29 23.86 -28.31
CA SER A 154 12.15 22.93 -28.40
C SER A 154 12.63 21.68 -29.12
N SER A 155 12.96 20.63 -28.36
CA SER A 155 13.30 19.32 -28.91
C SER A 155 12.05 18.59 -29.38
N ALA A 156 11.74 18.67 -30.67
CA ALA A 156 11.01 17.63 -31.42
C ALA A 156 11.10 17.87 -32.94
N ALA A 157 11.89 17.06 -33.65
CA ALA A 157 11.58 16.54 -35.00
C ALA A 157 12.72 15.62 -35.52
N ALA A 158 12.41 14.33 -35.71
CA ALA A 158 13.11 13.44 -36.66
C ALA A 158 12.82 13.92 -38.12
N PRO A 159 13.62 13.61 -39.18
CA PRO A 159 13.87 12.24 -39.69
C PRO A 159 15.26 12.00 -40.36
N ALA A 160 15.56 10.74 -40.71
CA ALA A 160 16.72 10.31 -41.51
C ALA A 160 16.69 10.82 -42.98
N PRO A 161 17.82 10.93 -43.71
CA PRO A 161 18.22 9.85 -44.65
C PRO A 161 19.74 9.68 -45.00
N ALA A 162 20.08 8.43 -45.36
CA ALA A 162 20.97 7.88 -46.41
C ALA A 162 22.42 8.39 -46.74
N ALA A 163 23.36 7.45 -46.53
CA ALA A 163 24.44 6.93 -47.40
C ALA A 163 25.64 7.79 -47.91
N THR A 164 26.87 7.34 -47.60
CA THR A 164 27.92 6.93 -48.58
C THR A 164 29.13 6.27 -47.89
N LEU A 165 29.68 5.25 -48.58
CA LEU A 165 30.78 4.33 -48.27
C LEU A 165 32.10 4.97 -47.77
N GLN A 166 32.87 4.22 -46.97
CA GLN A 166 34.17 3.66 -47.42
C GLN A 166 34.54 2.35 -46.68
N LEU A 167 34.87 1.36 -47.52
CA LEU A 167 35.46 0.04 -47.25
C LEU A 167 36.72 0.11 -46.38
N ARG A 168 36.99 -0.92 -45.55
CA ARG A 168 38.20 -1.79 -45.60
C ARG A 168 37.94 -3.16 -44.94
N PHE A 169 38.03 -4.22 -45.76
CA PHE A 169 38.41 -5.61 -45.41
C PHE A 169 39.78 -5.61 -44.67
N THR A 170 40.19 -6.54 -43.80
CA THR A 170 40.30 -8.03 -43.89
C THR A 170 40.61 -8.63 -42.47
N PRO A 171 40.63 -9.97 -42.30
CA PRO A 171 40.49 -10.70 -41.03
C PRO A 171 41.80 -11.30 -40.46
N ASP A 172 41.69 -11.86 -39.25
CA ASP A 172 42.04 -13.27 -38.94
C ASP A 172 41.09 -13.77 -37.83
#